data_AF-A0A3P7QRH3-F1
#
_entry.id   AF-A0A3P7QRH3-F1
#
_cell.length_a   1.000
_cell.length_b   1.000
_cell.length_c   1.000
_cell.angle_alpha   90.00
_cell.angle_beta   90.00
_cell.angle_gamma   90.00
#
_symmetry.space_group_name_H-M   'P 1'
#
loop_
_entity.id
_entity.type
_entity.pdbx_description
1 polymer ?
#
loop_
_entity_poly.entity_id
_entity_poly.type
_entity_poly.pdbx_seq_one_letter_code
_entity_poly.pdbx_strand_id
1 'polypeptide(L)'
;MVVPLLLKCDFLRREIPPATGFLVGIKINSVEFQAEGLTTDDAKAACAILEECGFDFVELSGGTMEKIGFQHMRESTKKREAFFLDFAEQIRPVFKETIVYVTGGFRTAKCMANAIESGITDGVGLGRPATAEPDLPRKILEENCLSAPDTKIDQSDFKITLMASFAQMGQMGKLPMRFVNK
;
A
#
# COMPACT_ATOMS: atom_id res chain seq x y z
N MET A 1 0.67 24.32 7.76
CA MET A 1 0.14 22.93 7.69
C MET A 1 0.82 21.97 8.68
N VAL A 2 2.04 22.28 9.16
CA VAL A 2 2.83 21.43 10.09
C VAL A 2 2.26 21.37 11.51
N VAL A 3 1.91 22.51 12.11
CA VAL A 3 1.41 22.58 13.51
C VAL A 3 0.10 21.80 13.75
N PRO A 4 -0.92 21.83 12.85
CA PRO A 4 -2.14 21.05 13.04
C PRO A 4 -1.96 19.52 12.97
N LEU A 5 -0.90 19.03 12.30
CA LEU A 5 -0.64 17.60 12.16
C LEU A 5 0.05 17.05 13.42
N LEU A 6 1.07 17.75 13.93
CA LEU A 6 1.76 17.43 15.17
C LEU A 6 0.81 17.39 16.38
N LEU A 7 -0.08 18.39 16.51
CA LEU A 7 -1.09 18.43 17.57
C LEU A 7 -2.04 17.21 17.54
N LYS A 8 -2.28 16.61 16.37
CA LYS A 8 -3.12 15.41 16.24
C LYS A 8 -2.34 14.13 16.58
N CYS A 9 -1.03 14.10 16.33
CA CYS A 9 -0.17 12.96 16.67
C CYS A 9 0.00 12.80 18.18
N ASP A 10 0.28 13.89 18.90
CA ASP A 10 0.45 13.88 20.35
C ASP A 10 -0.81 13.36 21.06
N PHE A 11 -1.99 13.70 20.52
CA PHE A 11 -3.26 13.19 21.01
C PHE A 11 -3.35 11.66 20.87
N LEU A 12 -2.98 11.10 19.72
CA LEU A 12 -3.09 9.66 19.47
C LEU A 12 -2.27 8.83 20.45
N ARG A 13 -1.00 9.20 20.70
CA ARG A 13 -0.15 8.47 21.64
C ARG A 13 -0.48 8.73 23.11
N ARG A 14 -1.15 9.84 23.41
CA ARG A 14 -1.73 10.07 24.74
C ARG A 14 -2.90 9.13 25.01
N GLU A 15 -3.79 8.96 24.05
CA GLU A 15 -4.97 8.09 24.19
C GLU A 15 -4.63 6.60 23.99
N ILE A 16 -3.57 6.30 23.22
CA ILE A 16 -3.07 4.94 22.96
C ILE A 16 -1.58 4.86 23.34
N PRO A 17 -1.25 4.70 24.63
CA PRO A 17 0.13 4.65 25.09
C PRO A 17 0.89 3.45 24.50
N PRO A 18 2.18 3.60 24.14
CA PRO A 18 3.01 2.49 23.66
C PRO A 18 3.06 1.29 24.61
N ALA A 19 2.94 1.52 25.92
CA ALA A 19 2.93 0.47 26.95
C ALA A 19 1.78 -0.54 26.81
N THR A 20 0.73 -0.22 26.06
CA THR A 20 -0.37 -1.14 25.76
C THR A 20 0.04 -2.25 24.79
N GLY A 21 1.14 -2.06 24.04
CA GLY A 21 1.54 -2.93 22.93
C GLY A 21 0.62 -2.81 21.70
N PHE A 22 -0.31 -1.85 21.68
CA PHE A 22 -1.20 -1.62 20.55
C PHE A 22 -0.45 -0.87 19.43
N LEU A 23 -0.42 -1.47 18.23
CA LEU A 23 0.24 -0.89 17.07
C LEU A 23 -0.62 0.19 16.42
N VAL A 24 -0.04 1.35 16.18
CA VAL A 24 -0.65 2.48 15.48
C VAL A 24 0.18 2.79 14.24
N GLY A 25 -0.44 2.63 13.07
CA GLY A 25 0.18 3.00 11.80
C GLY A 25 -0.57 4.09 11.06
N ILE A 26 0.12 4.72 10.10
CA ILE A 26 -0.46 5.73 9.22
C ILE A 26 -0.27 5.34 7.76
N LYS A 27 -1.29 5.58 6.93
CA LYS A 27 -1.21 5.39 5.49
C LYS A 27 -1.16 6.72 4.78
N ILE A 28 -0.15 6.91 3.95
CA ILE A 28 0.00 8.08 3.09
C ILE A 28 0.02 7.66 1.63
N ASN A 29 -0.53 8.50 0.77
CA ASN A 29 -0.52 8.28 -0.66
C ASN A 29 0.47 9.25 -1.32
N SER A 30 1.17 8.75 -2.34
CA SER A 30 2.23 9.45 -3.06
C SER A 30 1.68 10.51 -4.00
N VAL A 31 0.39 10.42 -4.36
CA VAL A 31 -0.27 11.30 -5.35
C VAL A 31 -0.63 12.66 -4.79
N GLU A 32 -0.89 12.75 -3.49
CA GLU A 32 -1.03 14.01 -2.76
C GLU A 32 0.21 14.90 -2.95
N PHE A 33 1.37 14.30 -3.23
CA PHE A 33 2.64 14.98 -3.51
C PHE A 33 2.95 15.13 -5.00
N GLN A 34 1.96 14.94 -5.89
CA GLN A 34 2.15 15.00 -7.35
C GLN A 34 1.12 15.86 -8.08
N ALA A 35 -0.08 16.06 -7.52
CA ALA A 35 -1.18 16.69 -8.24
C ALA A 35 -1.14 18.22 -8.24
N GLU A 36 -0.78 18.90 -7.15
CA GLU A 36 -0.82 20.37 -7.08
C GLU A 36 0.22 20.95 -6.09
N GLY A 37 1.45 21.18 -6.56
CA GLY A 37 2.39 22.09 -5.88
C GLY A 37 3.19 21.56 -4.68
N LEU A 38 2.94 20.34 -4.20
CA LEU A 38 3.81 19.67 -3.22
C LEU A 38 4.94 18.94 -3.94
N THR A 39 6.17 19.27 -3.59
CA THR A 39 7.40 18.67 -4.13
C THR A 39 7.77 17.39 -3.38
N THR A 40 8.73 16.61 -3.91
CA THR A 40 9.33 15.50 -3.15
C THR A 40 9.92 15.97 -1.81
N ASP A 41 10.46 17.19 -1.76
CA ASP A 41 11.02 17.73 -0.52
C ASP A 41 9.93 18.08 0.50
N ASP A 42 8.76 18.56 0.03
CA ASP A 42 7.59 18.72 0.90
C ASP A 42 7.09 17.37 1.44
N ALA A 43 7.14 16.32 0.61
CA ALA A 43 6.81 14.96 1.02
C ALA A 43 7.79 14.44 2.08
N LYS A 44 9.09 14.68 1.91
CA LYS A 44 10.11 14.34 2.92
C LYS A 44 9.89 15.11 4.21
N ALA A 45 9.58 16.41 4.13
CA ALA A 45 9.29 17.22 5.31
C ALA A 45 8.05 16.71 6.07
N ALA A 46 6.98 16.34 5.35
CA ALA A 46 5.81 15.73 5.94
C ALA A 46 6.13 14.37 6.59
N CYS A 47 6.93 13.52 5.93
CA CYS A 47 7.35 12.24 6.48
C CYS A 47 8.24 12.39 7.71
N ALA A 48 9.09 13.41 7.78
CA ALA A 48 9.91 13.70 8.96
C ALA A 48 9.04 14.05 10.17
N ILE A 49 7.97 14.82 9.95
CA ILE A 49 6.97 15.10 10.98
C ILE A 49 6.28 13.80 11.44
N LEU A 50 5.96 12.88 10.52
CA LEU A 50 5.34 11.59 10.85
C LEU A 50 6.27 10.66 11.62
N GLU A 51 7.58 10.68 11.31
CA GLU A 51 8.58 9.96 12.11
C GLU A 51 8.59 10.48 13.55
N GLU A 52 8.58 11.80 13.75
CA GLU A 52 8.53 12.43 15.07
C GLU A 52 7.22 12.13 15.83
N CYS A 53 6.13 11.88 15.11
CA CYS A 53 4.85 11.48 15.71
C CYS A 53 4.88 10.10 16.39
N GLY A 54 5.90 9.28 16.11
CA GLY A 54 6.08 7.97 16.74
C GLY A 54 5.01 6.94 16.33
N PHE A 55 4.64 6.88 15.05
CA PHE A 55 3.87 5.76 14.51
C PHE A 55 4.73 4.49 14.49
N ASP A 56 4.12 3.32 14.73
CA ASP A 56 4.86 2.05 14.69
C ASP A 56 5.19 1.65 13.24
N PHE A 57 4.32 2.01 12.30
CA PHE A 57 4.55 1.81 10.88
C PHE A 57 3.90 2.88 10.02
N VAL A 58 4.45 3.08 8.83
CA VAL A 58 3.90 3.92 7.76
C VAL A 58 3.67 3.05 6.53
N GLU A 59 2.47 3.14 5.95
CA GLU A 59 2.19 2.54 4.64
C GLU A 59 2.25 3.62 3.56
N LEU A 60 3.27 3.52 2.71
CA LEU A 60 3.40 4.31 1.49
C LEU A 60 2.59 3.61 0.39
N SER A 61 1.64 4.33 -0.18
CA SER A 61 0.86 3.85 -1.31
C SER A 61 0.92 4.83 -2.46
N GLY A 62 0.55 4.40 -3.65
CA GLY A 62 0.33 5.32 -4.75
C GLY A 62 -0.78 4.88 -5.67
N GLY A 63 -1.35 5.86 -6.37
CA GLY A 63 -2.45 5.69 -7.31
C GLY A 63 -3.44 6.84 -7.19
N THR A 64 -3.83 7.41 -8.34
CA THR A 64 -4.81 8.49 -8.39
C THR A 64 -6.20 7.86 -8.48
N MET A 65 -7.08 8.10 -7.51
CA MET A 65 -8.53 7.97 -7.77
C MET A 65 -9.04 9.11 -8.65
N GLU A 66 -8.36 10.26 -8.64
CA GLU A 66 -8.82 11.50 -9.28
C GLU A 66 -8.48 11.62 -10.77
N LYS A 67 -7.49 10.87 -11.26
CA LYS A 67 -7.26 10.72 -12.70
C LYS A 67 -7.91 9.42 -13.14
N ILE A 68 -9.13 9.53 -13.65
CA ILE A 68 -9.73 8.55 -14.56
C ILE A 68 -8.80 8.49 -15.79
N GLY A 69 -7.69 7.75 -15.70
CA GLY A 69 -6.73 7.74 -16.79
C GLY A 69 -5.30 7.45 -16.38
N PHE A 70 -5.00 6.18 -16.13
CA PHE A 70 -3.71 5.64 -16.55
C PHE A 70 -3.55 5.70 -18.09
N GLN A 71 -4.60 6.08 -18.85
CA GLN A 71 -4.63 6.08 -20.32
C GLN A 71 -3.48 6.85 -20.99
N HIS A 72 -2.95 7.91 -20.38
CA HIS A 72 -1.97 8.81 -21.04
C HIS A 72 -0.49 8.59 -20.64
N MET A 73 -0.16 7.58 -19.84
CA MET A 73 1.24 7.27 -19.54
C MET A 73 1.88 6.40 -20.63
N ARG A 74 3.15 6.67 -20.99
CA ARG A 74 3.95 5.82 -21.89
C ARG A 74 3.89 4.35 -21.43
N GLU A 75 3.79 3.42 -22.38
CA GLU A 75 3.82 1.96 -22.13
C GLU A 75 5.00 1.53 -21.25
N SER A 76 6.17 2.17 -21.41
CA SER A 76 7.37 1.92 -20.59
C SER A 76 7.25 2.39 -19.13
N THR A 77 6.28 3.26 -18.83
CA THR A 77 5.92 3.70 -17.48
C THR A 77 4.76 2.88 -16.90
N LYS A 78 3.82 2.41 -17.75
CA LYS A 78 2.75 1.47 -17.35
C LYS A 78 3.26 0.08 -17.00
N LYS A 79 4.30 -0.40 -17.70
CA LYS A 79 4.88 -1.74 -17.50
C LYS A 79 5.79 -1.86 -16.27
N ARG A 80 6.13 -0.74 -15.62
CA ARG A 80 7.01 -0.79 -14.46
C ARG A 80 6.17 -0.71 -13.20
N GLU A 81 6.17 -1.81 -12.46
CA GLU A 81 5.92 -1.89 -11.03
C GLU A 81 6.73 -0.82 -10.22
N ALA A 82 7.68 -0.12 -10.87
CA ALA A 82 8.64 0.82 -10.31
C ALA A 82 8.13 2.22 -9.93
N PHE A 83 6.99 2.72 -10.43
CA PHE A 83 6.64 4.13 -10.13
C PHE A 83 6.43 4.39 -8.63
N PHE A 84 5.87 3.43 -7.91
CA PHE A 84 5.71 3.54 -6.44
C PHE A 84 7.02 3.30 -5.71
N LEU A 85 7.87 2.43 -6.25
CA LEU A 85 9.17 2.13 -5.70
C LEU A 85 10.12 3.33 -5.80
N ASP A 86 10.07 4.11 -6.89
CA ASP A 86 10.89 5.32 -7.07
C ASP A 86 10.54 6.41 -6.01
N PHE A 87 9.26 6.54 -5.64
CA PHE A 87 8.85 7.43 -4.55
C PHE A 87 9.26 6.87 -3.19
N ALA A 88 8.98 5.58 -2.95
CA ALA A 88 9.36 4.92 -1.71
C ALA A 88 10.88 4.98 -1.47
N GLU A 89 11.71 4.79 -2.49
CA GLU A 89 13.17 4.87 -2.42
C GLU A 89 13.64 6.28 -1.98
N GLN A 90 12.97 7.34 -2.43
CA GLN A 90 13.31 8.71 -2.04
C GLN A 90 12.84 9.08 -0.63
N ILE A 91 11.76 8.46 -0.14
CA ILE A 91 11.15 8.75 1.16
C ILE A 91 11.68 7.84 2.27
N ARG A 92 11.99 6.58 1.97
CA ARG A 92 12.47 5.57 2.91
C ARG A 92 13.61 6.04 3.83
N PRO A 93 14.60 6.84 3.36
CA PRO A 93 15.66 7.34 4.22
C PRO A 93 15.20 8.29 5.34
N VAL A 94 13.98 8.84 5.26
CA VAL A 94 13.43 9.74 6.29
C VAL A 94 13.04 8.95 7.55
N PHE A 95 12.51 7.74 7.38
CA PHE A 95 12.07 6.88 8.47
C PHE A 95 13.25 6.08 9.03
N LYS A 96 13.56 6.24 10.32
CA LYS A 96 14.68 5.58 11.00
C LYS A 96 14.19 4.47 11.91
N GLU A 97 13.16 4.77 12.71
CA GLU A 97 12.54 3.87 13.66
C GLU A 97 11.20 3.32 13.14
N THR A 98 10.45 4.12 12.39
CA THR A 98 9.14 3.70 11.84
C THR A 98 9.31 2.61 10.78
N ILE A 99 8.57 1.51 10.91
CA ILE A 99 8.54 0.43 9.91
C ILE A 99 7.83 0.92 8.64
N VAL A 100 8.46 0.75 7.48
CA VAL A 100 7.93 1.23 6.20
C VAL A 100 7.34 0.08 5.40
N TYR A 101 6.03 0.14 5.15
CA TYR A 101 5.35 -0.72 4.19
C TYR A 101 5.11 0.00 2.87
N VAL A 102 5.24 -0.70 1.75
CA VAL A 102 4.86 -0.19 0.44
C VAL A 102 3.70 -1.02 -0.13
N THR A 103 2.66 -0.34 -0.60
CA THR A 103 1.50 -0.97 -1.25
C THR A 103 1.30 -0.40 -2.64
N GLY A 104 1.45 -1.25 -3.66
CA GLY A 104 1.14 -0.88 -5.03
C GLY A 104 1.83 -1.81 -6.04
N GLY A 105 1.06 -2.35 -6.99
CA GLY A 105 1.64 -3.07 -8.14
C GLY A 105 2.24 -4.46 -7.88
N PHE A 106 2.57 -4.84 -6.64
CA PHE A 106 3.18 -6.16 -6.34
C PHE A 106 2.33 -7.34 -6.83
N ARG A 107 2.93 -8.22 -7.64
CA ARG A 107 2.29 -9.42 -8.18
C ARG A 107 3.15 -10.68 -8.09
N THR A 108 4.45 -10.58 -7.94
CA THR A 108 5.36 -11.74 -7.91
C THR A 108 6.18 -11.76 -6.63
N ALA A 109 6.44 -12.95 -6.11
CA ALA A 109 7.28 -13.16 -4.93
C ALA A 109 8.68 -12.54 -5.14
N LYS A 110 9.24 -12.68 -6.34
CA LYS A 110 10.52 -12.07 -6.72
C LYS A 110 10.51 -10.54 -6.56
N CYS A 111 9.48 -9.86 -7.05
CA CYS A 111 9.39 -8.40 -6.92
C CYS A 111 9.23 -7.97 -5.45
N MET A 112 8.39 -8.69 -4.69
CA MET A 112 8.19 -8.43 -3.26
C MET A 112 9.50 -8.61 -2.48
N ALA A 113 10.20 -9.72 -2.69
CA ALA A 113 11.49 -10.01 -2.05
C ALA A 113 12.54 -8.95 -2.43
N ASN A 114 12.67 -8.63 -3.71
CA ASN A 114 13.61 -7.60 -4.17
C ASN A 114 13.36 -6.23 -3.52
N ALA A 115 12.09 -5.83 -3.34
CA ALA A 115 11.75 -4.56 -2.71
C ALA A 115 12.19 -4.51 -1.23
N ILE A 116 12.12 -5.64 -0.53
CA ILE A 116 12.57 -5.77 0.86
C ILE A 116 14.09 -5.84 0.93
N GLU A 117 14.72 -6.71 0.12
CA GLU A 117 16.18 -6.92 0.09
C GLU A 117 16.96 -5.67 -0.34
N SER A 118 16.36 -4.83 -1.20
CA SER A 118 16.94 -3.54 -1.60
C SER A 118 16.82 -2.46 -0.52
N GLY A 119 16.10 -2.73 0.57
CA GLY A 119 15.89 -1.79 1.67
C GLY A 119 14.90 -0.67 1.36
N ILE A 120 14.20 -0.71 0.23
CA ILE A 120 13.17 0.29 -0.15
C ILE A 120 11.98 0.24 0.81
N THR A 121 11.70 -0.94 1.38
CA THR A 121 10.60 -1.15 2.33
C THR A 121 10.93 -2.29 3.28
N ASP A 122 10.35 -2.26 4.47
CA ASP A 122 10.45 -3.35 5.45
C ASP A 122 9.34 -4.40 5.24
N GLY A 123 8.32 -4.11 4.43
CA GLY A 123 7.27 -5.06 4.07
C GLY A 123 6.38 -4.58 2.92
N VAL A 124 5.60 -5.50 2.34
CA VAL A 124 4.74 -5.21 1.19
C VAL A 124 3.26 -5.37 1.54
N GLY A 125 2.42 -4.48 1.02
CA GLY A 125 0.96 -4.62 1.09
C GLY A 125 0.37 -5.16 -0.20
N LEU A 126 -0.64 -6.02 -0.07
CA LEU A 126 -1.37 -6.65 -1.18
C LEU A 126 -2.85 -6.24 -1.16
N GLY A 127 -3.29 -5.58 -2.23
CA GLY A 127 -4.69 -5.23 -2.46
C GLY A 127 -5.38 -6.24 -3.38
N ARG A 128 -5.55 -5.87 -4.66
CA ARG A 128 -6.22 -6.70 -5.70
C ARG A 128 -5.76 -8.17 -5.76
N PRO A 129 -4.48 -8.53 -5.59
CA PRO A 129 -4.09 -9.94 -5.51
C PRO A 129 -4.77 -10.70 -4.38
N ALA A 130 -4.89 -10.08 -3.20
CA ALA A 130 -5.52 -10.69 -2.03
C ALA A 130 -7.04 -10.82 -2.18
N THR A 131 -7.68 -10.02 -3.04
CA THR A 131 -9.12 -10.21 -3.33
C THR A 131 -9.34 -11.41 -4.25
N ALA A 132 -8.44 -11.67 -5.20
CA ALA A 132 -8.53 -12.82 -6.09
C ALA A 132 -8.08 -14.12 -5.40
N GLU A 133 -7.06 -14.04 -4.54
CA GLU A 133 -6.45 -15.18 -3.87
C GLU A 133 -6.00 -14.79 -2.45
N PRO A 134 -6.90 -14.87 -1.45
CA PRO A 134 -6.59 -14.42 -0.08
C PRO A 134 -5.47 -15.19 0.59
N ASP A 135 -5.24 -16.44 0.19
CA ASP A 135 -4.17 -17.28 0.71
C ASP A 135 -2.87 -17.20 -0.12
N LEU A 136 -2.78 -16.23 -1.03
CA LEU A 136 -1.57 -15.97 -1.81
C LEU A 136 -0.32 -15.78 -0.93
N PRO A 137 -0.35 -15.01 0.19
CA PRO A 137 0.83 -14.89 1.06
C PRO A 137 1.31 -16.24 1.58
N ARG A 138 0.39 -17.09 2.03
CA ARG A 138 0.71 -18.45 2.50
C ARG A 138 1.32 -19.28 1.37
N LYS A 139 0.71 -19.26 0.17
CA LYS A 139 1.21 -20.00 -1.00
C LYS A 139 2.59 -19.55 -1.45
N ILE A 140 2.91 -18.25 -1.32
CA ILE A 140 4.24 -17.71 -1.58
C ILE A 140 5.24 -18.23 -0.56
N LEU A 141 4.91 -18.15 0.74
CA LEU A 141 5.78 -18.60 1.83
C LEU A 141 6.02 -20.12 1.83
N GLU A 142 5.06 -20.90 1.36
CA GLU A 142 5.17 -22.34 1.17
C GLU A 142 5.80 -22.72 -0.20
N GLU A 143 6.19 -21.74 -1.02
CA GLU A 143 6.73 -21.91 -2.38
C GLU A 143 5.80 -22.66 -3.36
N ASN A 144 4.51 -22.79 -3.01
CA ASN A 144 3.49 -23.45 -3.82
C ASN A 144 3.01 -22.57 -5.01
N CYS A 145 3.08 -21.24 -4.86
CA CYS A 145 2.74 -20.29 -5.92
C CYS A 145 3.55 -19.00 -5.74
N LEU A 146 4.32 -18.61 -6.76
CA LEU A 146 5.23 -17.45 -6.67
C LEU A 146 4.64 -16.17 -7.29
N SER A 147 3.36 -16.16 -7.65
CA SER A 147 2.73 -15.00 -8.29
C SER A 147 1.21 -14.99 -8.10
N ALA A 148 0.65 -13.78 -8.07
CA ALA A 148 -0.78 -13.56 -8.17
C ALA A 148 -1.35 -14.10 -9.49
N PRO A 149 -2.65 -14.47 -9.54
CA PRO A 149 -3.26 -15.01 -10.74
C PRO A 149 -3.35 -13.95 -11.84
N ASP A 150 -3.16 -14.38 -13.10
CA ASP A 150 -3.46 -13.56 -14.26
C ASP A 150 -4.99 -13.51 -14.46
N THR A 151 -5.60 -12.45 -13.94
CA THR A 151 -7.05 -12.28 -13.96
C THR A 151 -7.60 -11.98 -15.37
N LYS A 152 -6.76 -11.83 -16.40
CA LYS A 152 -7.14 -11.40 -17.75
C LYS A 152 -7.90 -10.06 -17.79
N ILE A 153 -7.79 -9.28 -16.71
CA ILE A 153 -8.36 -7.95 -16.59
C ILE A 153 -7.21 -6.95 -16.70
N ASP A 154 -7.40 -5.93 -17.53
CA ASP A 154 -6.48 -4.79 -17.60
C ASP A 154 -6.35 -4.14 -16.21
N GLN A 155 -5.17 -4.25 -15.61
CA GLN A 155 -4.89 -3.72 -14.28
C GLN A 155 -4.90 -2.19 -14.24
N SER A 156 -4.89 -1.52 -15.40
CA SER A 156 -5.01 -0.07 -15.51
C SER A 156 -6.48 0.41 -15.56
N ASP A 157 -7.43 -0.49 -15.82
CA ASP A 157 -8.86 -0.18 -15.72
C ASP A 157 -9.30 -0.25 -14.25
N PHE A 158 -9.27 0.90 -13.59
CA PHE A 158 -9.66 1.02 -12.20
C PHE A 158 -11.12 0.60 -11.97
N LYS A 159 -12.05 0.93 -12.88
CA LYS A 159 -13.48 0.63 -12.70
C LYS A 159 -13.72 -0.87 -12.75
N ILE A 160 -13.17 -1.55 -13.76
CA ILE A 160 -13.33 -3.00 -13.90
C ILE A 160 -12.63 -3.72 -12.75
N THR A 161 -11.41 -3.34 -12.41
CA THR A 161 -10.67 -3.99 -11.31
C THR A 161 -11.31 -3.77 -9.94
N LEU A 162 -11.93 -2.62 -9.70
CA LEU A 162 -12.71 -2.35 -8.48
C LEU A 162 -13.95 -3.25 -8.40
N MET A 163 -14.74 -3.33 -9.47
CA MET A 163 -15.92 -4.21 -9.52
C MET A 163 -15.54 -5.67 -9.32
N ALA A 164 -14.48 -6.14 -9.98
CA ALA A 164 -13.98 -7.50 -9.82
C ALA A 164 -13.56 -7.79 -8.38
N SER A 165 -12.83 -6.86 -7.75
CA SER A 165 -12.38 -7.00 -6.35
C SER A 165 -13.57 -7.11 -5.39
N PHE A 166 -14.59 -6.27 -5.55
CA PHE A 166 -15.81 -6.33 -4.75
C PHE A 166 -16.57 -7.64 -4.96
N ALA A 167 -16.70 -8.10 -6.20
CA ALA A 167 -17.36 -9.37 -6.50
C ALA A 167 -16.63 -10.55 -5.86
N GLN A 168 -15.30 -10.60 -5.96
CA GLN A 168 -14.48 -11.66 -5.38
C GLN A 168 -14.61 -11.69 -3.85
N MET A 169 -14.39 -10.56 -3.17
CA MET A 169 -14.55 -10.47 -1.72
C MET A 169 -15.98 -10.80 -1.29
N GLY A 170 -16.96 -10.29 -2.03
CA GLY A 170 -18.38 -10.53 -1.76
C GLY A 170 -18.76 -11.99 -1.85
N GLN A 171 -18.22 -12.74 -2.83
CA GLN A 171 -18.42 -14.18 -2.97
C GLN A 171 -17.75 -14.96 -1.84
N MET A 172 -16.51 -14.62 -1.49
CA MET A 172 -15.75 -15.29 -0.42
C MET A 172 -16.36 -15.07 0.97
N GLY A 173 -17.00 -13.92 1.19
CA GLY A 173 -17.71 -13.62 2.43
C GLY A 173 -19.05 -14.34 2.60
N LYS A 174 -19.55 -15.07 1.58
CA LYS A 174 -20.80 -15.84 1.71
C LYS A 174 -20.57 -17.19 2.38
N LEU A 175 -21.52 -17.58 3.23
CA LEU A 175 -21.58 -18.95 3.73
C LEU A 175 -21.85 -19.92 2.56
N PRO A 176 -21.26 -21.13 2.59
CA PRO A 176 -21.63 -22.17 1.65
C PRO A 176 -23.14 -22.43 1.70
N MET A 177 -23.77 -22.63 0.54
CA MET A 177 -25.23 -22.82 0.40
C MET A 177 -25.84 -23.80 1.42
N ARG A 178 -25.11 -24.86 1.78
CA ARG A 178 -25.52 -25.88 2.76
C ARG A 178 -25.76 -25.34 4.19
N PHE A 179 -25.32 -24.11 4.49
CA PHE A 179 -25.45 -23.46 5.79
C PHE A 179 -26.43 -22.27 5.79
N VAL A 180 -27.01 -21.90 4.64
CA VAL A 180 -27.85 -20.69 4.50
C VAL A 180 -29.33 -20.95 4.86
N ASN A 181 -29.80 -22.20 4.81
CA ASN A 181 -31.20 -22.57 5.02
C ASN A 181 -31.40 -23.54 6.21
N LYS A 182 -30.67 -23.33 7.31
CA LYS A 182 -30.92 -24.01 8.59
C LYS A 182 -31.34 -23.01 9.65
#